data_AF-A0A093IAP0-F1
#
_entry.id   AF-A0A093IAP0-F1
#
_cell.length_a   1.000
_cell.length_b   1.000
_cell.length_c   1.000
_cell.angle_alpha   90.00
_cell.angle_beta   90.00
_cell.angle_gamma   90.00
#
_symmetry.space_group_name_H-M   'P 1'
#
loop_
_entity.id
_entity.type
_entity.pdbx_description
1 polymer ?
#
loop_
_entity_poly.entity_id
_entity_poly.type
_entity_poly.pdbx_seq_one_letter_code
_entity_poly.pdbx_strand_id
1 'polypeptide(L)' 'SHLFLTFPLRTGVKPFECLTCGVAWADARSLKRHVRTHTGERPYVCPVCNE' A
#
# COMPACT_ATOMS: atom_id res chain seq x y z
N SER A 1 -28.62 -26.99 -1.19
CA SER A 1 -27.19 -27.31 -1.17
C SER A 1 -26.44 -26.17 -0.51
N HIS A 2 -25.65 -26.51 0.51
CA HIS A 2 -24.96 -25.58 1.40
C HIS A 2 -23.86 -24.77 0.69
N LEU A 3 -23.61 -23.60 1.30
CA LEU A 3 -22.44 -22.72 1.19
C LEU A 3 -22.44 -21.68 0.06
N PHE A 4 -22.78 -20.47 0.52
CA PHE A 4 -22.23 -19.19 0.11
C PHE A 4 -20.79 -19.33 -0.38
N LEU A 5 -20.56 -19.07 -1.67
CA LEU A 5 -19.26 -18.58 -2.08
C LEU A 5 -19.17 -17.12 -1.63
N THR A 6 -18.85 -16.91 -0.35
CA THR A 6 -18.20 -15.69 0.13
C THR A 6 -16.78 -15.67 -0.41
N PHE A 7 -16.64 -15.46 -1.71
CA PHE A 7 -15.42 -14.91 -2.24
C PHE A 7 -15.88 -13.77 -3.12
N PRO A 8 -15.81 -12.51 -2.63
CA PRO A 8 -15.80 -11.40 -3.55
C PRO A 8 -14.66 -11.73 -4.51
N LEU A 9 -15.02 -12.06 -5.75
CA LEU A 9 -14.09 -12.09 -6.86
C LEU A 9 -13.55 -10.67 -6.92
N ARG A 10 -12.46 -10.42 -6.19
CA ARG A 10 -11.73 -9.16 -6.25
C ARG A 10 -10.99 -9.19 -7.57
N THR A 11 -11.72 -9.03 -8.68
CA THR A 11 -11.18 -8.96 -10.04
C THR A 11 -10.26 -7.75 -10.24
N GLY A 12 -10.02 -6.97 -9.18
CA GLY A 12 -8.94 -6.02 -9.03
C GLY A 12 -8.10 -6.26 -7.78
N VAL A 13 -7.63 -7.50 -7.53
CA VAL A 13 -6.54 -7.73 -6.55
C VAL A 13 -5.30 -7.02 -7.08
N LYS A 14 -5.18 -5.76 -6.68
CA LYS A 14 -3.94 -5.03 -6.68
C LYS A 14 -3.07 -5.75 -5.64
N PRO A 15 -1.99 -6.44 -6.05
CA PRO A 15 -1.27 -7.36 -5.17
C PRO A 15 -0.55 -6.63 -4.02
N PHE A 16 -0.40 -5.32 -4.14
CA PHE A 16 0.25 -4.48 -3.16
C PHE A 16 -0.81 -3.69 -2.39
N GLU A 17 -1.28 -4.23 -1.27
CA GLU A 17 -2.22 -3.56 -0.35
C GLU A 17 -1.50 -3.00 0.88
N CYS A 18 -1.91 -1.81 1.31
CA CYS A 18 -1.46 -1.21 2.56
C CYS A 18 -2.29 -1.77 3.71
N LEU A 19 -1.65 -2.46 4.64
CA LEU A 19 -2.31 -3.05 5.80
C LEU A 19 -2.83 -2.01 6.81
N THR A 20 -2.37 -0.76 6.73
CA THR A 20 -2.79 0.32 7.63
C THR A 20 -4.13 0.93 7.23
N CYS A 21 -4.40 1.08 5.92
CA CYS A 21 -5.60 1.77 5.42
C CYS A 21 -6.38 0.98 4.35
N GLY A 22 -5.92 -0.21 3.95
CA GLY A 22 -6.58 -1.09 2.98
C GLY A 22 -6.52 -0.60 1.52
N VAL A 23 -5.82 0.49 1.24
CA VAL A 23 -5.63 0.97 -0.14
C VAL A 23 -4.69 0.02 -0.87
N ALA A 24 -4.96 -0.24 -2.15
CA ALA A 24 -4.13 -1.13 -2.95
C ALA A 24 -3.61 -0.47 -4.23
N TRP A 25 -2.43 -0.88 -4.68
CA TRP A 25 -1.72 -0.40 -5.86
C TRP A 25 -1.38 -1.54 -6.82
N ALA A 26 -1.28 -1.21 -8.12
CA ALA A 26 -0.87 -2.16 -9.15
C ALA A 26 0.62 -2.53 -9.04
N ASP A 27 1.44 -1.68 -8.39
CA ASP A 27 2.89 -1.85 -8.30
C ASP A 27 3.43 -1.59 -6.89
N ALA A 28 4.54 -2.27 -6.57
CA ALA A 28 5.19 -2.20 -5.27
C ALA A 28 5.80 -0.82 -4.98
N ARG A 29 6.22 -0.07 -6.01
CA ARG A 29 6.84 1.25 -5.85
C ARG A 29 5.83 2.26 -5.33
N SER A 30 4.60 2.21 -5.84
CA SER A 30 3.49 3.04 -5.41
C SER A 30 3.08 2.72 -3.97
N LEU A 31 2.98 1.43 -3.59
CA LEU A 31 2.76 1.04 -2.20
C LEU A 31 3.89 1.53 -1.29
N LYS A 32 5.15 1.32 -1.67
CA LYS A 32 6.32 1.74 -0.87
C LYS A 32 6.36 3.25 -0.66
N ARG A 33 6.01 4.03 -1.69
CA ARG A 33 5.89 5.50 -1.55
C ARG A 33 4.72 5.87 -0.65
N HIS A 34 3.59 5.19 -0.77
CA HIS A 34 2.44 5.43 0.08
C HIS A 34 2.73 5.14 1.56
N VAL A 35 3.38 4.02 1.89
CA VAL A 35 3.64 3.66 3.30
C VAL A 35 4.46 4.74 4.03
N ARG A 36 5.33 5.46 3.31
CA ARG A 36 6.08 6.60 3.87
C ARG A 36 5.18 7.75 4.35
N THR A 37 3.95 7.87 3.85
CA THR A 37 3.01 8.88 4.35
C THR A 37 2.47 8.52 5.73
N HIS A 38 2.48 7.24 6.10
CA HIS A 38 2.09 6.79 7.45
C HIS A 38 3.25 6.85 8.43
N THR A 39 4.44 6.41 8.00
CA THR A 39 5.63 6.38 8.88
C THR A 39 6.30 7.75 9.01
N GLY A 40 6.02 8.69 8.11
CA GLY A 40 6.69 9.99 8.07
C GLY A 40 8.17 9.89 7.72
N GLU A 41 8.65 8.72 7.25
CA GLU A 41 10.05 8.53 6.89
C GLU A 41 10.45 9.47 5.75
N ARG A 42 11.47 10.30 6.01
CA ARG A 42 12.12 11.17 5.05
C ARG A 42 13.49 10.59 4.69
N PRO A 43 13.56 9.61 3.78
CA PRO A 43 14.83 9.01 3.37
C PRO A 43 15.71 9.96 2.55
N TYR A 44 15.14 11.05 2.05
CA TYR A 44 15.88 12.10 1.36
C TYR A 44 16.04 13.26 2.34
N VAL A 45 17.25 13.36 2.88
CA VAL A 45 17.72 14.50 3.68
C VAL A 45 18.57 15.39 2.79
N CYS A 46 18.32 16.69 2.86
CA CYS A 46 19.14 17.69 2.18
C CYS A 46 20.56 17.64 2.77
N PRO A 47 21.64 17.44 1.98
CA PRO A 47 23.00 17.40 2.52
C PRO A 47 23.52 18.76 3.02
N VAL A 48 22.84 19.85 2.65
CA VAL A 48 23.20 21.21 3.04
C VAL A 48 22.53 21.61 4.34
N CYS A 49 21.24 21.29 4.47
CA CYS A 49 20.43 21.71 5.61
C CYS A 49 20.16 20.54 6.59
N ASN A 50 20.57 19.32 6.23
CA ASN A 50 20.40 18.07 6.97
C ASN A 50 18.95 17.73 7.35
N GLU A 51 17.98 18.26 6.58
CA GLU A 51 16.52 18.13 6.78
C GLU A 51 15.78 17.58 5.55
#